data_AF-A0AA35U0Q1-F1
#
_entry.id   AF-A0AA35U0Q1-F1
#
_cell.length_a   1.000
_cell.length_b   1.000
_cell.length_c   1.000
_cell.angle_alpha   90.00
_cell.angle_beta   90.00
_cell.angle_gamma   90.00
#
_symmetry.space_group_name_H-M   'P 1'
#
loop_
_entity.id
_entity.type
_entity.pdbx_description
1 polymer ?
#
loop_
_entity_poly.entity_id
_entity_poly.type
_entity_poly.pdbx_seq_one_letter_code
_entity_poly.pdbx_strand_id
1 'polypeptide(L)'
;MSKAGAAPPPRTAPPPATKEKGVRNRSKMSGNGRRAASGSSKSLRAKEEEYRRMNAELEAKTAELVKEAEHLVKGNMSLLCDLESSVEHSTSPVRSSTAADHASSFSLPSSPPPPPSTSPPSLPTHTTDTNKPMAVAKKKTTKPKKTAKSLPSEVAVTTDSGTAADLNNVVLRMERELDGVEWNRDAGNGGIDVVPEAADDMGPEALTRFLKAKLRVMQEEIDRLCQELTAKDKRLAEKETAAKSLSEENNKLLRTQRTLQPELEKQRSVADALRQKCGGLETQLATLRKEIDVMKGGEKKARSQQGAIEVRLNRALEDVERQKTELASLRARSQDSSRAERSKVEELTSENKQLLRQRNELMTAFKKQLRLIDILKRQKMHIEAAKLLSFTEEEFVKALDWQTTT
;
A
#
# COMPACT_ATOMS: atom_id res chain seq x y z
N MET A 1 -55.20 -10.88 -33.56
CA MET A 1 -54.94 -10.73 -32.10
C MET A 1 -53.86 -9.69 -31.90
N SER A 2 -54.08 -8.74 -30.99
CA SER A 2 -53.10 -7.95 -30.19
C SER A 2 -51.75 -7.56 -30.82
N LYS A 3 -51.54 -6.28 -31.13
CA LYS A 3 -50.88 -5.26 -30.24
C LYS A 3 -49.46 -5.65 -29.78
N ALA A 4 -48.45 -4.93 -30.27
CA ALA A 4 -47.84 -3.78 -29.55
C ALA A 4 -46.51 -3.37 -30.21
N GLY A 5 -46.32 -2.08 -30.52
CA GLY A 5 -45.01 -1.54 -30.86
C GLY A 5 -44.21 -1.22 -29.60
N ALA A 6 -42.92 -1.56 -29.59
CA ALA A 6 -42.00 -1.19 -28.52
C ALA A 6 -41.23 0.08 -28.90
N ALA A 7 -41.27 1.10 -28.03
CA ALA A 7 -40.64 2.39 -28.23
C ALA A 7 -39.13 2.37 -27.85
N PRO A 8 -38.30 3.25 -28.43
CA PRO A 8 -36.91 3.44 -28.00
C PRO A 8 -36.82 4.10 -26.61
N PRO A 9 -35.76 3.84 -25.82
CA PRO A 9 -35.60 4.39 -24.48
C PRO A 9 -35.30 5.91 -24.49
N PRO A 10 -35.73 6.66 -23.46
CA PRO A 10 -35.60 8.11 -23.42
C PRO A 10 -34.17 8.57 -23.12
N ARG A 11 -33.74 9.64 -23.79
CA ARG A 11 -32.51 10.39 -23.45
C ARG A 11 -32.71 11.14 -22.14
N THR A 12 -31.81 10.94 -21.18
CA THR A 12 -31.75 11.74 -19.96
C THR A 12 -31.25 13.16 -20.24
N ALA A 13 -31.99 14.16 -19.77
CA ALA A 13 -31.66 15.58 -19.94
C ALA A 13 -30.66 16.07 -18.86
N PRO A 14 -29.85 17.11 -19.15
CA PRO A 14 -28.97 17.72 -18.16
C PRO A 14 -29.76 18.56 -17.12
N PRO A 15 -29.21 18.77 -15.91
CA PRO A 15 -29.89 19.52 -14.85
C PRO A 15 -30.00 21.03 -15.16
N PRO A 16 -31.06 21.71 -14.70
CA PRO A 16 -31.29 23.12 -15.00
C PRO A 16 -30.43 24.06 -14.14
N ALA A 17 -29.88 25.10 -14.75
CA ALA A 17 -29.18 26.18 -14.07
C ALA A 17 -30.16 27.07 -13.28
N THR A 18 -29.97 27.20 -11.97
CA THR A 18 -30.71 28.13 -11.12
C THR A 18 -30.11 29.54 -11.22
N LYS A 19 -30.89 30.47 -11.78
CA LYS A 19 -30.50 31.88 -11.93
C LYS A 19 -30.57 32.62 -10.60
N GLU A 20 -29.63 33.53 -10.40
CA GLU A 20 -29.68 34.54 -9.34
C GLU A 20 -30.97 35.38 -9.43
N LYS A 21 -31.58 35.66 -8.27
CA LYS A 21 -32.35 36.89 -8.05
C LYS A 21 -31.98 37.45 -6.68
N GLY A 22 -31.26 38.57 -6.69
CA GLY A 22 -30.92 39.27 -5.46
C GLY A 22 -32.13 39.97 -4.86
N VAL A 23 -32.22 39.95 -3.53
CA VAL A 23 -33.05 40.88 -2.75
C VAL A 23 -32.12 41.69 -1.87
N ARG A 24 -31.96 42.97 -2.19
CA ARG A 24 -31.38 43.94 -1.26
C ARG A 24 -32.41 44.24 -0.18
N ASN A 25 -32.05 44.16 1.09
CA ASN A 25 -32.43 45.24 2.00
C ASN A 25 -31.45 45.44 3.16
N ARG A 26 -31.33 46.69 3.58
CA ARG A 26 -30.43 47.13 4.66
C ARG A 26 -31.12 47.02 6.02
N SER A 27 -30.38 46.61 7.04
CA SER A 27 -30.43 47.29 8.34
C SER A 27 -29.04 47.30 8.98
N LYS A 28 -28.66 48.44 9.57
CA LYS A 28 -27.43 48.58 10.35
C LYS A 28 -27.76 48.28 11.80
N MET A 29 -27.01 47.38 12.44
CA MET A 29 -26.69 47.49 13.87
C MET A 29 -25.23 47.09 14.08
N SER A 30 -24.54 47.80 14.98
CA SER A 30 -23.09 47.77 15.17
C SER A 30 -22.74 47.36 16.60
N GLY A 31 -21.67 46.57 16.75
CA GLY A 31 -21.05 46.21 18.04
C GLY A 31 -21.84 45.17 18.85
N ASN A 32 -21.24 44.17 19.51
CA ASN A 32 -19.83 43.80 19.68
C ASN A 32 -19.66 42.27 19.60
N GLY A 33 -18.48 41.80 19.18
CA GLY A 33 -18.15 40.35 19.23
C GLY A 33 -17.17 39.82 18.17
N ARG A 34 -16.82 40.59 17.14
CA ARG A 34 -16.08 40.07 15.95
C ARG A 34 -14.55 39.97 16.06
N ARG A 35 -13.89 40.38 17.16
CA ARG A 35 -12.41 40.43 17.21
C ARG A 35 -11.70 39.07 17.34
N ALA A 36 -12.34 38.02 17.89
CA ALA A 36 -11.71 36.70 18.03
C ALA A 36 -11.81 35.84 16.75
N ALA A 37 -12.99 35.75 16.12
CA ALA A 37 -13.23 34.88 14.96
C ALA A 37 -12.46 35.31 13.69
N SER A 38 -12.08 36.60 13.57
CA SER A 38 -11.28 37.09 12.44
C SER A 38 -9.83 36.58 12.44
N GLY A 39 -9.27 36.18 13.58
CA GLY A 39 -7.89 35.68 13.65
C GLY A 39 -7.81 34.24 13.12
N SER A 40 -8.68 33.37 13.64
CA SER A 40 -8.76 31.96 13.24
C SER A 40 -9.10 31.80 11.74
N SER A 41 -10.09 32.54 11.23
CA SER A 41 -10.46 32.47 9.81
C SER A 41 -9.37 32.98 8.85
N LYS A 42 -8.52 33.94 9.27
CA LYS A 42 -7.34 34.36 8.50
C LYS A 42 -6.21 33.34 8.57
N SER A 43 -5.97 32.74 9.73
CA SER A 43 -4.99 31.67 9.93
C SER A 43 -5.33 30.42 9.11
N LEU A 44 -6.60 30.01 9.10
CA LEU A 44 -7.09 28.90 8.28
C LEU A 44 -6.92 29.16 6.78
N ARG A 45 -7.22 30.37 6.30
CA ARG A 45 -7.00 30.74 4.89
C ARG A 45 -5.52 30.76 4.50
N ALA A 46 -4.64 31.30 5.36
CA ALA A 46 -3.20 31.27 5.10
C ALA A 46 -2.68 29.82 4.99
N LYS A 47 -3.18 28.93 5.86
CA LYS A 47 -2.83 27.50 5.83
C LYS A 47 -3.44 26.76 4.62
N GLU A 48 -4.64 27.13 4.19
CA GLU A 48 -5.28 26.65 2.96
C GLU A 48 -4.49 27.08 1.70
N GLU A 49 -4.00 28.32 1.66
CA GLU A 49 -3.14 28.83 0.59
C GLU A 49 -1.76 28.14 0.58
N GLU A 50 -1.20 27.83 1.75
CA GLU A 50 0.05 27.08 1.89
C GLU A 50 -0.11 25.62 1.39
N TYR A 51 -1.17 24.92 1.80
CA TYR A 51 -1.48 23.58 1.25
C TYR A 51 -1.76 23.62 -0.26
N ARG A 52 -2.43 24.66 -0.76
CA ARG A 52 -2.66 24.84 -2.21
C ARG A 52 -1.36 25.03 -2.98
N ARG A 53 -0.37 25.76 -2.42
CA ARG A 53 0.98 25.88 -3.00
C ARG A 53 1.74 24.54 -2.96
N MET A 54 1.72 23.85 -1.82
CA MET A 54 2.41 22.57 -1.68
C MET A 54 1.84 21.51 -2.63
N ASN A 55 0.51 21.45 -2.79
CA ASN A 55 -0.11 20.57 -3.79
C ASN A 55 0.27 20.96 -5.23
N ALA A 56 0.27 22.25 -5.57
CA ALA A 56 0.71 22.70 -6.90
C ALA A 56 2.17 22.36 -7.19
N GLU A 57 3.05 22.41 -6.18
CA GLU A 57 4.46 21.99 -6.30
C GLU A 57 4.60 20.47 -6.44
N LEU A 58 3.78 19.68 -5.72
CA LEU A 58 3.73 18.22 -5.88
C LEU A 58 3.18 17.82 -7.26
N GLU A 59 2.14 18.50 -7.76
CA GLU A 59 1.60 18.31 -9.11
C GLU A 59 2.64 18.68 -10.17
N ALA A 60 3.39 19.78 -10.00
CA ALA A 60 4.48 20.17 -10.90
C ALA A 60 5.61 19.11 -10.94
N LYS A 61 6.07 18.64 -9.78
CA LYS A 61 7.09 17.57 -9.69
C LYS A 61 6.60 16.24 -10.27
N THR A 62 5.32 15.92 -10.07
CA THR A 62 4.70 14.73 -10.69
C THR A 62 4.67 14.87 -12.21
N ALA A 63 4.30 16.05 -12.73
CA ALA A 63 4.30 16.31 -14.17
C ALA A 63 5.70 16.32 -14.79
N GLU A 64 6.73 16.75 -14.06
CA GLU A 64 8.13 16.69 -14.48
C GLU A 64 8.64 15.24 -14.53
N LEU A 65 8.39 14.44 -13.49
CA LEU A 65 8.76 13.03 -13.43
C LEU A 65 8.03 12.19 -14.48
N VAL A 66 6.75 12.51 -14.78
CA VAL A 66 6.02 11.90 -15.90
C VAL A 66 6.64 12.27 -17.25
N LYS A 67 7.04 13.52 -17.47
CA LYS A 67 7.74 13.92 -18.72
C LYS A 67 9.10 13.24 -18.87
N GLU A 68 9.84 13.05 -17.78
CA GLU A 68 11.11 12.30 -17.79
C GLU A 68 10.87 10.82 -18.15
N ALA A 69 9.84 10.20 -17.56
CA ALA A 69 9.44 8.84 -17.91
C ALA A 69 8.96 8.72 -19.37
N GLU A 70 8.16 9.67 -19.88
CA GLU A 70 7.75 9.74 -21.29
C GLU A 70 8.97 9.90 -22.22
N HIS A 71 9.95 10.72 -21.85
CA HIS A 71 11.18 10.89 -22.62
C HIS A 71 12.02 9.61 -22.66
N LEU A 72 12.15 8.89 -21.54
CA LEU A 72 12.84 7.59 -21.48
C LEU A 72 12.11 6.50 -22.29
N VAL A 73 10.78 6.43 -22.19
CA VAL A 73 9.97 5.50 -22.99
C VAL A 73 10.10 5.82 -24.48
N LYS A 74 10.05 7.10 -24.86
CA LYS A 74 10.20 7.53 -26.26
C LYS A 74 11.62 7.28 -26.80
N GLY A 75 12.65 7.48 -25.99
CA GLY A 75 14.04 7.14 -26.33
C GLY A 75 14.21 5.63 -26.55
N ASN A 76 13.69 4.81 -25.64
CA ASN A 76 13.72 3.36 -25.78
C ASN A 76 12.89 2.87 -26.98
N MET A 77 11.75 3.49 -27.28
CA MET A 77 11.00 3.19 -28.51
C MET A 77 11.76 3.56 -29.78
N SER A 78 12.48 4.69 -29.81
CA SER A 78 13.33 5.05 -30.94
C SER A 78 14.41 4.00 -31.18
N LEU A 79 15.12 3.59 -30.12
CA LEU A 79 16.14 2.55 -30.18
C LEU A 79 15.57 1.20 -30.64
N LEU A 80 14.35 0.84 -30.23
CA LEU A 80 13.68 -0.37 -30.70
C LEU A 80 13.33 -0.29 -32.19
N CYS A 81 12.81 0.83 -32.68
CA CYS A 81 12.56 1.04 -34.11
C CYS A 81 13.86 1.05 -34.95
N ASP A 82 14.94 1.63 -34.43
CA ASP A 82 16.25 1.61 -35.08
C ASP A 82 16.78 0.16 -35.18
N LEU A 83 16.62 -0.66 -34.13
CA LEU A 83 16.93 -2.08 -34.16
C LEU A 83 16.04 -2.87 -35.15
N GLU A 84 14.73 -2.60 -35.20
CA GLU A 84 13.81 -3.24 -36.16
C GLU A 84 14.23 -2.96 -37.60
N SER A 85 14.56 -1.70 -37.92
CA SER A 85 15.03 -1.30 -39.26
C SER A 85 16.34 -2.00 -39.67
N SER A 86 17.20 -2.32 -38.69
CA SER A 86 18.46 -3.04 -38.91
C SER A 86 18.29 -4.56 -39.08
N VAL A 87 17.14 -5.13 -38.71
CA VAL A 87 16.85 -6.57 -38.85
C VAL A 87 16.16 -6.89 -40.18
N GLU A 88 15.34 -5.98 -40.73
CA GLU A 88 14.64 -6.22 -42.01
C GLU A 88 15.59 -6.33 -43.23
N HIS A 89 16.84 -5.89 -43.13
CA HIS A 89 17.82 -5.97 -44.22
C HIS A 89 18.55 -7.33 -44.33
N SER A 90 18.15 -8.38 -43.58
CA SER A 90 18.87 -9.67 -43.59
C SER A 90 18.02 -10.92 -43.30
N THR A 91 16.88 -11.13 -43.98
CA THR A 91 16.35 -12.50 -44.19
C THR A 91 15.68 -12.69 -45.57
N SER A 92 16.15 -13.70 -46.31
CA SER A 92 15.47 -14.25 -47.49
C SER A 92 14.51 -15.38 -47.08
N PRO A 93 13.35 -15.57 -47.72
CA PRO A 93 12.34 -16.51 -47.25
C PRO A 93 12.61 -17.95 -47.71
N VAL A 94 12.70 -18.89 -46.77
CA VAL A 94 12.60 -20.33 -47.03
C VAL A 94 11.38 -20.89 -46.30
N ARG A 95 10.54 -21.62 -47.06
CA ARG A 95 9.30 -22.24 -46.57
C ARG A 95 9.57 -23.67 -46.13
N SER A 96 9.16 -24.05 -44.92
CA SER A 96 8.72 -25.43 -44.65
C SER A 96 7.81 -25.50 -43.43
N SER A 97 6.64 -26.08 -43.65
CA SER A 97 5.61 -26.39 -42.67
C SER A 97 5.97 -27.55 -41.75
N THR A 98 5.61 -27.46 -40.47
CA THR A 98 4.81 -28.48 -39.77
C THR A 98 4.06 -27.83 -38.60
N ALA A 99 2.87 -28.32 -38.29
CA ALA A 99 2.02 -27.82 -37.22
C ALA A 99 2.19 -28.63 -35.93
N ALA A 100 2.08 -27.98 -34.77
CA ALA A 100 1.11 -28.34 -33.73
C ALA A 100 1.18 -27.37 -32.53
N ASP A 101 0.00 -27.17 -31.94
CA ASP A 101 -0.35 -26.41 -30.73
C ASP A 101 0.72 -26.26 -29.62
N HIS A 102 0.76 -25.07 -29.02
CA HIS A 102 0.26 -24.90 -27.64
C HIS A 102 0.05 -23.41 -27.32
N ALA A 103 -1.11 -23.08 -26.73
CA ALA A 103 -1.44 -21.71 -26.33
C ALA A 103 -0.74 -21.31 -25.03
N SER A 104 -0.20 -20.09 -24.95
CA SER A 104 -0.04 -19.39 -23.66
C SER A 104 0.27 -17.89 -23.76
N SER A 105 -0.64 -17.11 -23.19
CA SER A 105 -0.41 -15.88 -22.40
C SER A 105 0.68 -14.88 -22.84
N PHE A 106 0.24 -13.78 -23.45
CA PHE A 106 0.98 -12.51 -23.47
C PHE A 106 1.33 -12.06 -22.03
N SER A 107 2.55 -11.59 -21.77
CA SER A 107 2.93 -11.00 -20.48
C SER A 107 4.04 -9.95 -20.65
N LEU A 108 3.80 -8.76 -20.11
CA LEU A 108 4.63 -7.56 -20.25
C LEU A 108 5.94 -7.65 -19.42
N PRO A 109 7.06 -7.06 -19.87
CA PRO A 109 8.23 -6.86 -19.02
C PRO A 109 8.01 -5.73 -17.99
N SER A 110 8.38 -5.97 -16.74
CA SER A 110 8.34 -4.97 -15.65
C SER A 110 9.69 -4.25 -15.49
N SER A 111 9.62 -2.98 -15.08
CA SER A 111 10.76 -2.06 -14.82
C SER A 111 11.72 -2.50 -13.69
N PRO A 112 12.92 -1.88 -13.61
CA PRO A 112 13.95 -2.15 -12.59
C PRO A 112 13.77 -1.37 -11.26
N PRO A 113 14.44 -1.79 -10.16
CA PRO A 113 14.40 -1.11 -8.85
C PRO A 113 15.47 -0.01 -8.63
N PRO A 114 15.29 0.90 -7.63
CA PRO A 114 16.02 2.17 -7.48
C PRO A 114 17.34 2.16 -6.64
N PRO A 115 18.12 3.27 -6.63
CA PRO A 115 19.41 3.42 -5.92
C PRO A 115 19.33 3.57 -4.38
N PRO A 116 20.48 3.47 -3.66
CA PRO A 116 20.52 3.45 -2.18
C PRO A 116 20.39 4.83 -1.52
N SER A 117 19.68 4.91 -0.40
CA SER A 117 19.53 6.13 0.41
C SER A 117 20.40 6.10 1.67
N THR A 118 21.21 7.14 1.83
CA THR A 118 21.98 7.45 3.06
C THR A 118 21.08 7.97 4.18
N SER A 119 21.36 7.56 5.42
CA SER A 119 20.67 8.00 6.63
C SER A 119 21.41 9.14 7.38
N PRO A 120 20.69 10.11 7.98
CA PRO A 120 21.25 11.05 8.95
C PRO A 120 21.12 10.54 10.41
N PRO A 121 21.90 11.08 11.37
CA PRO A 121 21.98 10.53 12.74
C PRO A 121 20.89 11.05 13.68
N SER A 122 20.43 10.19 14.60
CA SER A 122 19.48 10.50 15.66
C SER A 122 20.17 10.79 17.01
N LEU A 123 19.79 11.89 17.67
CA LEU A 123 20.16 12.16 19.08
C LEU A 123 19.31 11.33 20.08
N PRO A 124 19.75 11.18 21.34
CA PRO A 124 19.17 10.22 22.29
C PRO A 124 18.01 10.81 23.12
N THR A 125 17.04 9.96 23.47
CA THR A 125 16.04 10.26 24.52
C THR A 125 16.09 9.23 25.65
N HIS A 126 16.27 9.76 26.86
CA HIS A 126 16.20 9.07 28.15
C HIS A 126 14.80 8.46 28.39
N THR A 127 14.74 7.23 28.89
CA THR A 127 13.69 6.79 29.84
C THR A 127 14.23 5.75 30.81
N THR A 128 13.92 5.91 32.09
CA THR A 128 13.96 4.84 33.12
C THR A 128 12.90 3.77 32.75
N ASP A 129 12.87 2.53 33.26
CA ASP A 129 12.81 2.18 34.68
C ASP A 129 12.83 0.65 34.92
N THR A 130 13.08 0.28 36.18
CA THR A 130 12.75 -0.96 36.92
C THR A 130 12.10 -2.18 36.20
N ASN A 131 12.75 -3.36 36.28
CA ASN A 131 12.35 -4.46 37.22
C ASN A 131 13.04 -5.84 36.99
N LYS A 132 13.46 -6.47 38.10
CA LYS A 132 13.79 -7.90 38.32
C LYS A 132 13.50 -8.14 39.84
N PRO A 133 12.97 -9.29 40.32
CA PRO A 133 13.53 -10.65 40.18
C PRO A 133 12.41 -11.72 39.93
N MET A 134 12.44 -13.04 40.21
CA MET A 134 13.42 -14.01 40.77
C MET A 134 13.10 -15.45 40.27
N ALA A 135 13.58 -16.48 40.98
CA ALA A 135 13.26 -17.94 40.89
C ALA A 135 13.72 -18.66 39.59
N VAL A 136 14.66 -19.62 39.55
CA VAL A 136 15.07 -20.74 40.44
C VAL A 136 14.15 -21.97 40.39
N ALA A 137 14.55 -23.03 39.67
CA ALA A 137 14.53 -24.43 40.17
C ALA A 137 15.20 -25.48 39.23
N LYS A 138 16.34 -26.02 39.69
CA LYS A 138 16.75 -27.45 39.74
C LYS A 138 16.45 -28.44 38.56
N LYS A 139 17.53 -28.78 37.85
CA LYS A 139 18.22 -30.11 37.86
C LYS A 139 17.39 -31.41 37.73
N LYS A 140 17.60 -32.18 36.65
CA LYS A 140 18.00 -33.62 36.73
C LYS A 140 18.50 -34.22 35.40
N THR A 141 19.32 -35.26 35.53
CA THR A 141 19.98 -36.07 34.51
C THR A 141 19.20 -37.34 34.18
N THR A 142 19.28 -37.86 32.94
CA THR A 142 19.67 -39.26 32.60
C THR A 142 19.66 -39.52 31.07
N LYS A 143 20.52 -40.46 30.60
CA LYS A 143 20.38 -41.15 29.29
C LYS A 143 19.58 -42.45 29.50
N PRO A 144 18.99 -43.06 28.45
CA PRO A 144 19.67 -44.22 27.85
C PRO A 144 19.58 -44.29 26.30
N LYS A 145 19.73 -45.50 25.73
CA LYS A 145 20.31 -45.82 24.40
C LYS A 145 19.28 -46.40 23.40
N LYS A 146 19.57 -46.21 22.10
CA LYS A 146 19.25 -47.06 20.93
C LYS A 146 17.77 -47.34 20.54
N THR A 147 17.45 -47.05 19.28
CA THR A 147 17.04 -48.06 18.27
C THR A 147 17.29 -47.51 16.86
N ALA A 148 17.27 -48.35 15.83
CA ALA A 148 17.79 -48.03 14.50
C ALA A 148 16.74 -48.18 13.38
N LYS A 149 16.93 -47.40 12.29
CA LYS A 149 16.78 -47.75 10.86
C LYS A 149 16.26 -46.57 10.03
N SER A 150 17.12 -46.05 9.16
CA SER A 150 16.72 -45.57 7.83
C SER A 150 17.93 -45.72 6.89
N LEU A 151 17.64 -45.99 5.61
CA LEU A 151 18.61 -46.16 4.54
C LEU A 151 19.03 -44.78 4.01
N PRO A 152 20.31 -44.56 3.65
CA PRO A 152 20.70 -43.47 2.75
C PRO A 152 20.79 -43.98 1.31
N SER A 153 20.09 -43.32 0.40
CA SER A 153 20.39 -43.34 -1.04
C SER A 153 20.81 -41.92 -1.40
N GLU A 154 22.12 -41.67 -1.46
CA GLU A 154 22.61 -40.48 -2.15
C GLU A 154 24.00 -40.72 -2.75
N VAL A 155 24.11 -40.48 -4.05
CA VAL A 155 25.36 -40.64 -4.82
C VAL A 155 26.18 -39.36 -4.64
N ALA A 156 27.07 -39.38 -3.65
CA ALA A 156 28.08 -38.35 -3.50
C ALA A 156 29.15 -38.53 -4.58
N VAL A 157 29.11 -37.69 -5.62
CA VAL A 157 30.21 -37.56 -6.58
C VAL A 157 31.41 -36.92 -5.87
N THR A 158 32.32 -37.75 -5.37
CA THR A 158 33.60 -37.28 -4.85
C THR A 158 34.52 -36.94 -6.02
N THR A 159 34.94 -35.68 -6.10
CA THR A 159 35.97 -35.23 -7.03
C THR A 159 37.29 -35.94 -6.73
N ASP A 160 37.72 -36.77 -7.67
CA ASP A 160 38.82 -37.72 -7.53
C ASP A 160 40.19 -37.00 -7.49
N SER A 161 40.81 -36.97 -6.31
CA SER A 161 42.23 -36.63 -6.09
C SER A 161 43.08 -37.87 -5.72
N GLY A 162 42.63 -39.06 -6.11
CA GLY A 162 43.28 -40.36 -5.88
C GLY A 162 43.98 -40.96 -7.10
N THR A 163 43.66 -40.49 -8.32
CA THR A 163 44.20 -41.03 -9.59
C THR A 163 45.73 -41.22 -9.64
N ALA A 164 46.53 -40.36 -9.01
CA ALA A 164 47.99 -40.47 -9.03
C ALA A 164 48.52 -41.71 -8.29
N ALA A 165 47.89 -42.11 -7.19
CA ALA A 165 48.29 -43.30 -6.43
C ALA A 165 47.84 -44.59 -7.13
N ASP A 166 46.62 -44.61 -7.65
CA ASP A 166 46.09 -45.79 -8.34
C ASP A 166 46.77 -46.04 -9.70
N LEU A 167 47.14 -44.99 -10.45
CA LEU A 167 47.96 -45.17 -11.65
C LEU A 167 49.34 -45.76 -11.31
N ASN A 168 50.00 -45.31 -10.23
CA ASN A 168 51.25 -45.93 -9.76
C ASN A 168 51.05 -47.40 -9.37
N ASN A 169 49.97 -47.74 -8.68
CA ASN A 169 49.64 -49.12 -8.29
C ASN A 169 49.29 -50.03 -9.50
N VAL A 170 48.85 -49.45 -10.61
CA VAL A 170 48.56 -50.15 -11.87
C VAL A 170 49.84 -50.31 -12.71
N VAL A 171 50.71 -49.30 -12.77
CA VAL A 171 52.03 -49.39 -13.41
C VAL A 171 52.90 -50.43 -12.70
N LEU A 172 53.02 -50.37 -11.37
CA LEU A 172 53.74 -51.37 -10.55
C LEU A 172 53.13 -52.78 -10.61
N ARG A 173 51.93 -52.94 -11.17
CA ARG A 173 51.31 -54.25 -11.42
C ARG A 173 51.69 -54.78 -12.80
N MET A 174 51.60 -53.92 -13.83
CA MET A 174 52.05 -54.25 -15.19
C MET A 174 53.56 -54.51 -15.25
N GLU A 175 54.39 -53.75 -14.53
CA GLU A 175 55.84 -54.00 -14.43
C GLU A 175 56.12 -55.39 -13.82
N ARG A 176 55.40 -55.76 -12.75
CA ARG A 176 55.52 -57.08 -12.10
C ARG A 176 54.96 -58.23 -12.97
N GLU A 177 53.99 -57.97 -13.84
CA GLU A 177 53.53 -58.95 -14.84
C GLU A 177 54.53 -59.08 -16.01
N LEU A 178 55.18 -57.99 -16.43
CA LEU A 178 56.19 -58.00 -17.49
C LEU A 178 57.50 -58.69 -17.07
N ASP A 179 57.98 -58.44 -15.84
CA ASP A 179 59.13 -59.16 -15.26
C ASP A 179 58.84 -60.67 -15.04
N GLY A 180 57.57 -61.07 -15.04
CA GLY A 180 57.14 -62.47 -14.90
C GLY A 180 57.07 -63.25 -16.21
N VAL A 181 57.22 -62.61 -17.38
CA VAL A 181 57.23 -63.28 -18.69
C VAL A 181 58.66 -63.65 -19.06
N GLU A 182 59.16 -64.74 -18.49
CA GLU A 182 60.24 -65.49 -19.11
C GLU A 182 59.77 -65.96 -20.50
N TRP A 183 60.27 -65.31 -21.54
CA TRP A 183 60.23 -65.87 -22.88
C TRP A 183 61.01 -67.18 -22.84
N ASN A 184 60.30 -68.31 -22.85
CA ASN A 184 60.90 -69.63 -22.84
C ASN A 184 61.82 -69.77 -24.05
N ARG A 185 63.12 -69.54 -23.84
CA ARG A 185 64.15 -69.49 -24.89
C ARG A 185 64.69 -70.88 -25.24
N ASP A 186 64.00 -71.93 -24.80
CA ASP A 186 64.28 -73.32 -25.12
C ASP A 186 63.57 -73.76 -26.42
N ALA A 187 63.94 -73.09 -27.51
CA ALA A 187 63.65 -73.49 -28.89
C ALA A 187 64.93 -73.34 -29.75
N GLY A 188 66.09 -73.59 -29.11
CA GLY A 188 67.39 -73.07 -29.54
C GLY A 188 68.48 -74.12 -29.79
N ASN A 189 68.19 -75.42 -29.79
CA ASN A 189 69.11 -76.45 -30.33
C ASN A 189 68.41 -77.75 -30.76
N GLY A 190 67.20 -77.65 -31.31
CA GLY A 190 66.58 -78.76 -32.03
C GLY A 190 67.09 -78.78 -33.46
N GLY A 191 68.19 -79.51 -33.72
CA GLY A 191 68.61 -79.79 -35.10
C GLY A 191 67.46 -80.47 -35.83
N ILE A 192 66.85 -79.77 -36.80
CA ILE A 192 65.72 -80.30 -37.56
C ILE A 192 66.26 -81.48 -38.34
N ASP A 193 65.95 -82.69 -37.89
CA ASP A 193 66.24 -83.88 -38.67
C ASP A 193 65.33 -83.87 -39.90
N VAL A 194 65.92 -83.53 -41.04
CA VAL A 194 65.17 -83.30 -42.28
C VAL A 194 64.68 -84.64 -42.85
N VAL A 195 65.24 -85.76 -42.40
CA VAL A 195 65.03 -87.10 -42.94
C VAL A 195 64.56 -88.02 -41.81
N PRO A 196 63.33 -88.56 -41.85
CA PRO A 196 62.93 -89.61 -40.91
C PRO A 196 63.83 -90.83 -41.10
N GLU A 197 64.17 -91.53 -40.02
CA GLU A 197 65.02 -92.75 -40.00
C GLU A 197 64.60 -93.82 -41.04
N ALA A 198 63.31 -93.85 -41.41
CA ALA A 198 62.75 -94.70 -42.47
C ALA A 198 63.14 -94.32 -43.91
N ALA A 199 63.92 -93.26 -44.14
CA ALA A 199 64.34 -92.80 -45.46
C ALA A 199 65.80 -93.11 -45.80
N ASP A 200 66.58 -93.68 -44.88
CA ASP A 200 67.91 -94.23 -45.17
C ASP A 200 67.84 -95.53 -46.01
N ASP A 201 66.75 -96.29 -45.90
CA ASP A 201 66.47 -97.46 -46.75
C ASP A 201 65.91 -97.10 -48.15
N MET A 202 65.68 -95.81 -48.44
CA MET A 202 65.12 -95.37 -49.72
C MET A 202 66.20 -95.14 -50.78
N GLY A 203 66.08 -95.83 -51.92
CA GLY A 203 66.95 -95.61 -53.08
C GLY A 203 66.99 -94.13 -53.53
N PRO A 204 68.10 -93.66 -54.11
CA PRO A 204 68.39 -92.21 -54.26
C PRO A 204 67.33 -91.44 -55.07
N GLU A 205 66.68 -92.08 -56.03
CA GLU A 205 65.61 -91.49 -56.83
C GLU A 205 64.28 -91.35 -56.06
N ALA A 206 64.05 -92.20 -55.05
CA ALA A 206 62.91 -92.12 -54.15
C ALA A 206 63.15 -91.06 -53.06
N LEU A 207 64.35 -91.03 -52.46
CA LEU A 207 64.77 -89.98 -51.52
C LEU A 207 64.69 -88.58 -52.17
N THR A 208 65.13 -88.46 -53.44
CA THR A 208 65.01 -87.21 -54.21
C THR A 208 63.55 -86.77 -54.40
N ARG A 209 62.60 -87.69 -54.58
CA ARG A 209 61.16 -87.37 -54.65
C ARG A 209 60.62 -86.96 -53.28
N PHE A 210 60.98 -87.66 -52.22
CA PHE A 210 60.59 -87.33 -50.84
C PHE A 210 61.06 -85.93 -50.43
N LEU A 211 62.35 -85.60 -50.63
CA LEU A 211 62.89 -84.28 -50.30
C LEU A 211 62.22 -83.17 -51.12
N LYS A 212 61.91 -83.40 -52.41
CA LYS A 212 61.14 -82.45 -53.23
C LYS A 212 59.70 -82.28 -52.73
N ALA A 213 59.07 -83.33 -52.22
CA ALA A 213 57.74 -83.24 -51.62
C ALA A 213 57.78 -82.47 -50.29
N LYS A 214 58.74 -82.77 -49.40
CA LYS A 214 58.94 -82.04 -48.14
C LYS A 214 59.26 -80.56 -48.37
N LEU A 215 60.10 -80.24 -49.36
CA LEU A 215 60.36 -78.85 -49.77
C LEU A 215 59.10 -78.13 -50.28
N ARG A 216 58.21 -78.81 -51.02
CA ARG A 216 56.93 -78.22 -51.43
C ARG A 216 55.99 -77.99 -50.25
N VAL A 217 55.84 -78.96 -49.36
CA VAL A 217 55.02 -78.81 -48.15
C VAL A 217 55.55 -77.66 -47.28
N MET A 218 56.86 -77.58 -47.06
CA MET A 218 57.46 -76.45 -46.32
C MET A 218 57.30 -75.11 -47.05
N GLN A 219 57.36 -75.07 -48.39
CA GLN A 219 57.08 -73.84 -49.14
C GLN A 219 55.61 -73.44 -49.04
N GLU A 220 54.67 -74.38 -49.12
CA GLU A 220 53.23 -74.15 -48.94
C GLU A 220 52.91 -73.70 -47.50
N GLU A 221 53.59 -74.25 -46.49
CA GLU A 221 53.53 -73.80 -45.10
C GLU A 221 54.08 -72.38 -44.91
N ILE A 222 55.23 -72.05 -45.53
CA ILE A 222 55.79 -70.68 -45.53
C ILE A 222 54.83 -69.71 -46.22
N ASP A 223 54.33 -70.03 -47.41
CA ASP A 223 53.41 -69.19 -48.17
C ASP A 223 52.10 -68.98 -47.41
N ARG A 224 51.60 -70.03 -46.73
CA ARG A 224 50.44 -69.95 -45.84
C ARG A 224 50.74 -69.05 -44.63
N LEU A 225 51.87 -69.22 -43.95
CA LEU A 225 52.25 -68.40 -42.81
C LEU A 225 52.44 -66.93 -43.21
N CYS A 226 52.99 -66.66 -44.40
CA CYS A 226 53.07 -65.31 -44.98
C CYS A 226 51.68 -64.70 -45.27
N GLN A 227 50.74 -65.49 -45.80
CA GLN A 227 49.35 -65.06 -45.98
C GLN A 227 48.65 -64.79 -44.64
N GLU A 228 48.86 -65.64 -43.63
CA GLU A 228 48.31 -65.45 -42.29
C GLU A 228 48.95 -64.24 -41.56
N LEU A 229 50.25 -63.98 -41.76
CA LEU A 229 50.96 -62.81 -41.25
C LEU A 229 50.41 -61.53 -41.88
N THR A 230 50.39 -61.44 -43.21
CA THR A 230 49.88 -60.26 -43.93
C THR A 230 48.39 -60.00 -43.67
N ALA A 231 47.59 -61.04 -43.38
CA ALA A 231 46.21 -60.90 -42.92
C ALA A 231 46.12 -60.37 -41.48
N LYS A 232 47.02 -60.77 -40.58
CA LYS A 232 47.14 -60.21 -39.23
C LYS A 232 47.61 -58.75 -39.29
N ASP A 233 48.59 -58.40 -40.12
CA ASP A 233 49.09 -57.04 -40.29
C ASP A 233 48.00 -56.07 -40.77
N LYS A 234 47.18 -56.49 -41.75
CA LYS A 234 46.01 -55.72 -42.20
C LYS A 234 45.01 -55.49 -41.07
N ARG A 235 44.68 -56.53 -40.31
CA ARG A 235 43.78 -56.43 -39.14
C ARG A 235 44.36 -55.54 -38.04
N LEU A 236 45.67 -55.57 -37.81
CA LEU A 236 46.35 -54.68 -36.87
C LEU A 236 46.26 -53.22 -37.33
N ALA A 237 46.54 -52.93 -38.60
CA ALA A 237 46.40 -51.59 -39.17
C ALA A 237 44.95 -51.05 -39.09
N GLU A 238 43.95 -51.90 -39.33
CA GLU A 238 42.52 -51.58 -39.13
C GLU A 238 42.21 -51.26 -37.66
N LYS A 239 42.76 -52.03 -36.70
CA LYS A 239 42.55 -51.78 -35.27
C LYS A 239 43.29 -50.53 -34.79
N GLU A 240 44.48 -50.25 -35.30
CA GLU A 240 45.23 -49.02 -35.01
C GLU A 240 44.51 -47.77 -35.51
N THR A 241 43.98 -47.80 -36.75
CA THR A 241 43.24 -46.66 -37.31
C THR A 241 41.93 -46.43 -36.55
N ALA A 242 41.21 -47.49 -36.17
CA ALA A 242 40.06 -47.38 -35.27
C ALA A 242 40.43 -46.82 -33.88
N ALA A 243 41.53 -47.26 -33.28
CA ALA A 243 42.00 -46.75 -31.99
C ALA A 243 42.40 -45.26 -32.07
N LYS A 244 43.02 -44.83 -33.18
CA LYS A 244 43.33 -43.42 -33.46
C LYS A 244 42.04 -42.59 -33.58
N SER A 245 41.04 -43.04 -34.34
CA SER A 245 39.73 -42.35 -34.45
C SER A 245 39.04 -42.19 -33.09
N LEU A 246 38.94 -43.28 -32.32
CA LEU A 246 38.33 -43.27 -30.99
C LEU A 246 39.08 -42.36 -30.00
N SER A 247 40.42 -42.30 -30.09
CA SER A 247 41.23 -41.37 -29.30
C SER A 247 40.94 -39.90 -29.68
N GLU A 248 40.84 -39.60 -30.97
CA GLU A 248 40.46 -38.25 -31.43
C GLU A 248 39.04 -37.86 -31.02
N GLU A 249 38.08 -38.77 -31.10
CA GLU A 249 36.70 -38.58 -30.66
C GLU A 249 36.62 -38.34 -29.15
N ASN A 250 37.32 -39.14 -28.35
CA ASN A 250 37.41 -38.93 -26.90
C ASN A 250 38.04 -37.57 -26.57
N ASN A 251 39.11 -37.17 -27.26
CA ASN A 251 39.70 -35.83 -27.13
C ASN A 251 38.73 -34.70 -27.54
N LYS A 252 37.89 -34.89 -28.55
CA LYS A 252 36.83 -33.93 -28.93
C LYS A 252 35.76 -33.83 -27.82
N LEU A 253 35.30 -34.96 -27.29
CA LEU A 253 34.32 -35.03 -26.18
C LEU A 253 34.85 -34.42 -24.88
N LEU A 254 36.12 -34.67 -24.53
CA LEU A 254 36.76 -34.05 -23.35
C LEU A 254 36.85 -32.53 -23.48
N ARG A 255 37.10 -32.00 -24.70
CA ARG A 255 37.08 -30.55 -24.96
C ARG A 255 35.67 -29.98 -24.80
N THR A 256 34.64 -30.61 -25.37
CA THR A 256 33.25 -30.11 -25.23
C THR A 256 32.76 -30.20 -23.78
N GLN A 257 33.06 -31.31 -23.07
CA GLN A 257 32.78 -31.44 -21.64
C GLN A 257 33.42 -30.31 -20.83
N ARG A 258 34.70 -30.03 -21.05
CA ARG A 258 35.45 -28.98 -20.36
C ARG A 258 34.94 -27.56 -20.66
N THR A 259 34.29 -27.35 -21.81
CA THR A 259 33.62 -26.08 -22.16
C THR A 259 32.22 -25.98 -21.57
N LEU A 260 31.44 -27.06 -21.57
CA LEU A 260 30.06 -27.08 -21.07
C LEU A 260 29.98 -27.07 -19.54
N GLN A 261 30.95 -27.67 -18.84
CA GLN A 261 30.99 -27.72 -17.37
C GLN A 261 30.93 -26.32 -16.70
N PRO A 262 31.80 -25.34 -17.03
CA PRO A 262 31.75 -24.02 -16.40
C PRO A 262 30.46 -23.24 -16.77
N GLU A 263 29.90 -23.45 -17.96
CA GLU A 263 28.60 -22.82 -18.29
C GLU A 263 27.47 -23.44 -17.47
N LEU A 264 27.48 -24.76 -17.24
CA LEU A 264 26.50 -25.42 -16.36
C LEU A 264 26.62 -24.95 -14.90
N GLU A 265 27.83 -24.76 -14.39
CA GLU A 265 28.10 -24.17 -13.07
C GLU A 265 27.62 -22.71 -12.97
N LYS A 266 27.85 -21.91 -14.02
CA LYS A 266 27.35 -20.53 -14.13
C LYS A 266 25.81 -20.48 -14.17
N GLN A 267 25.15 -21.34 -14.96
CA GLN A 267 23.69 -21.43 -15.01
C GLN A 267 23.09 -21.86 -13.66
N ARG A 268 23.73 -22.80 -12.94
CA ARG A 268 23.36 -23.12 -11.55
C ARG A 268 23.48 -21.91 -10.63
N SER A 269 24.61 -21.19 -10.67
CA SER A 269 24.81 -19.97 -9.86
C SER A 269 23.76 -18.90 -10.13
N VAL A 270 23.40 -18.66 -11.40
CA VAL A 270 22.32 -17.73 -11.79
C VAL A 270 20.97 -18.21 -11.27
N ALA A 271 20.65 -19.51 -11.41
CA ALA A 271 19.40 -20.08 -10.91
C ALA A 271 19.27 -19.95 -9.39
N ASP A 272 20.34 -20.18 -8.62
CA ASP A 272 20.33 -20.03 -7.17
C ASP A 272 20.25 -18.55 -6.73
N ALA A 273 20.93 -17.64 -7.44
CA ALA A 273 20.79 -16.19 -7.20
C ALA A 273 19.35 -15.71 -7.47
N LEU A 274 18.71 -16.19 -8.54
CA LEU A 274 17.30 -15.91 -8.83
C LEU A 274 16.36 -16.52 -7.77
N ARG A 275 16.60 -17.75 -7.31
CA ARG A 275 15.85 -18.38 -6.22
C ARG A 275 15.93 -17.58 -4.92
N GLN A 276 17.13 -17.13 -4.54
CA GLN A 276 17.33 -16.26 -3.37
C GLN A 276 16.59 -14.93 -3.52
N LYS A 277 16.63 -14.31 -4.72
CA LYS A 277 15.90 -13.08 -5.01
C LYS A 277 14.38 -13.28 -4.93
N CYS A 278 13.85 -14.38 -5.47
CA CYS A 278 12.43 -14.72 -5.37
C CYS A 278 12.01 -14.91 -3.91
N GLY A 279 12.74 -15.71 -3.12
CA GLY A 279 12.46 -15.87 -1.68
C GLY A 279 12.52 -14.54 -0.91
N GLY A 280 13.49 -13.67 -1.24
CA GLY A 280 13.56 -12.31 -0.70
C GLY A 280 12.30 -11.49 -1.01
N LEU A 281 11.87 -11.46 -2.27
CA LEU A 281 10.63 -10.77 -2.69
C LEU A 281 9.37 -11.37 -2.06
N GLU A 282 9.30 -12.70 -1.90
CA GLU A 282 8.19 -13.37 -1.21
C GLU A 282 8.10 -12.95 0.27
N THR A 283 9.23 -12.85 0.98
CA THR A 283 9.23 -12.33 2.36
C THR A 283 8.83 -10.85 2.45
N GLN A 284 9.22 -10.03 1.48
CA GLN A 284 8.79 -8.62 1.39
C GLN A 284 7.28 -8.51 1.10
N LEU A 285 6.74 -9.32 0.19
CA LEU A 285 5.30 -9.39 -0.06
C LEU A 285 4.54 -9.88 1.19
N ALA A 286 5.09 -10.83 1.95
CA ALA A 286 4.49 -11.31 3.18
C ALA A 286 4.52 -10.28 4.33
N THR A 287 5.54 -9.43 4.41
CA THR A 287 5.62 -8.33 5.40
C THR A 287 4.68 -7.18 5.01
N LEU A 288 4.72 -6.71 3.77
CA LEU A 288 3.82 -5.67 3.26
C LEU A 288 2.33 -6.06 3.39
N ARG A 289 1.97 -7.33 3.15
CA ARG A 289 0.59 -7.82 3.39
C ARG A 289 0.19 -7.70 4.87
N LYS A 290 1.07 -8.07 5.80
CA LYS A 290 0.82 -7.93 7.25
C LYS A 290 0.70 -6.46 7.66
N GLU A 291 1.54 -5.59 7.11
CA GLU A 291 1.46 -4.14 7.35
C GLU A 291 0.13 -3.55 6.85
N ILE A 292 -0.33 -3.95 5.65
CA ILE A 292 -1.64 -3.57 5.13
C ILE A 292 -2.77 -4.01 6.07
N ASP A 293 -2.72 -5.23 6.60
CA ASP A 293 -3.76 -5.74 7.51
C ASP A 293 -3.73 -5.04 8.88
N VAL A 294 -2.54 -4.73 9.40
CA VAL A 294 -2.36 -3.89 10.60
C VAL A 294 -2.92 -2.48 10.38
N MET A 295 -2.62 -1.86 9.24
CA MET A 295 -3.11 -0.51 8.90
C MET A 295 -4.64 -0.49 8.73
N LYS A 296 -5.24 -1.48 8.06
CA LYS A 296 -6.71 -1.64 7.97
C LYS A 296 -7.35 -1.84 9.35
N GLY A 297 -6.72 -2.62 10.23
CA GLY A 297 -7.16 -2.78 11.62
C GLY A 297 -7.13 -1.46 12.40
N GLY A 298 -6.05 -0.69 12.24
CA GLY A 298 -5.88 0.66 12.77
C GLY A 298 -6.94 1.63 12.26
N GLU A 299 -7.15 1.69 10.94
CA GLU A 299 -8.17 2.52 10.29
C GLU A 299 -9.58 2.20 10.81
N LYS A 300 -9.96 0.93 10.88
CA LYS A 300 -11.27 0.52 11.40
C LYS A 300 -11.48 0.96 12.86
N LYS A 301 -10.44 0.88 13.69
CA LYS A 301 -10.47 1.36 15.08
C LYS A 301 -10.57 2.89 15.14
N ALA A 302 -9.77 3.61 14.35
CA ALA A 302 -9.78 5.06 14.27
C ALA A 302 -11.14 5.58 13.78
N ARG A 303 -11.73 4.96 12.75
CA ARG A 303 -13.06 5.31 12.22
C ARG A 303 -14.18 5.08 13.24
N SER A 304 -14.10 4.02 14.04
CA SER A 304 -15.04 3.77 15.14
C SER A 304 -14.89 4.81 16.25
N GLN A 305 -13.65 5.18 16.62
CA GLN A 305 -13.37 6.24 17.57
C GLN A 305 -13.86 7.61 17.07
N GLN A 306 -13.63 7.92 15.80
CA GLN A 306 -14.10 9.14 15.15
C GLN A 306 -15.64 9.22 15.19
N GLY A 307 -16.36 8.16 14.79
CA GLY A 307 -17.82 8.14 14.89
C GLY A 307 -18.34 8.34 16.32
N ALA A 308 -17.66 7.78 17.33
CA ALA A 308 -18.00 8.01 18.74
C ALA A 308 -17.73 9.46 19.19
N ILE A 309 -16.70 10.12 18.65
CA ILE A 309 -16.40 11.53 18.90
C ILE A 309 -17.42 12.43 18.19
N GLU A 310 -17.78 12.13 16.94
CA GLU A 310 -18.80 12.86 16.16
C GLU A 310 -20.17 12.83 16.85
N VAL A 311 -20.61 11.68 17.36
CA VAL A 311 -21.87 11.58 18.14
C VAL A 311 -21.82 12.43 19.42
N ARG A 312 -20.70 12.44 20.15
CA ARG A 312 -20.53 13.30 21.34
C ARG A 312 -20.50 14.77 20.99
N LEU A 313 -19.86 15.13 19.88
CA LEU A 313 -19.80 16.50 19.37
C LEU A 313 -21.18 17.00 18.97
N ASN A 314 -21.94 16.22 18.20
CA ASN A 314 -23.29 16.57 17.78
C ASN A 314 -24.21 16.78 18.98
N ARG A 315 -24.19 15.87 19.97
CA ARG A 315 -24.94 16.05 21.22
C ARG A 315 -24.54 17.34 21.97
N ALA A 316 -23.26 17.65 22.05
CA ALA A 316 -22.79 18.89 22.68
C ALA A 316 -23.22 20.15 21.90
N LEU A 317 -23.30 20.08 20.56
CA LEU A 317 -23.82 21.15 19.72
C LEU A 317 -25.34 21.34 19.92
N GLU A 318 -26.11 20.25 19.94
CA GLU A 318 -27.54 20.24 20.26
C GLU A 318 -27.82 20.85 21.65
N ASP A 319 -27.07 20.44 22.69
CA ASP A 319 -27.17 20.99 24.04
C ASP A 319 -26.87 22.51 24.06
N VAL A 320 -25.86 22.96 23.31
CA VAL A 320 -25.53 24.39 23.17
C VAL A 320 -26.62 25.17 22.43
N GLU A 321 -27.26 24.59 21.41
CA GLU A 321 -28.40 25.21 20.71
C GLU A 321 -29.65 25.25 21.60
N ARG A 322 -29.91 24.20 22.39
CA ARG A 322 -30.96 24.18 23.42
C ARG A 322 -30.74 25.29 24.45
N GLN A 323 -29.52 25.46 24.96
CA GLN A 323 -29.19 26.53 25.90
C GLN A 323 -29.30 27.92 25.28
N LYS A 324 -28.87 28.11 24.02
CA LYS A 324 -29.03 29.39 23.30
C LYS A 324 -30.50 29.78 23.12
N THR A 325 -31.35 28.84 22.72
CA THR A 325 -32.79 29.09 22.53
C THR A 325 -33.49 29.34 23.86
N GLU A 326 -33.15 28.60 24.92
CA GLU A 326 -33.65 28.83 26.28
C GLU A 326 -33.25 30.21 26.82
N LEU A 327 -31.99 30.62 26.65
CA LEU A 327 -31.51 31.97 27.00
C LEU A 327 -32.19 33.08 26.19
N ALA A 328 -32.43 32.87 24.89
CA ALA A 328 -33.15 33.84 24.06
C ALA A 328 -34.60 33.99 24.54
N SER A 329 -35.28 32.89 24.86
CA SER A 329 -36.65 32.88 25.40
C SER A 329 -36.72 33.53 26.79
N LEU A 330 -35.75 33.29 27.67
CA LEU A 330 -35.66 33.96 28.98
C LEU A 330 -35.43 35.48 28.83
N ARG A 331 -34.57 35.92 27.90
CA ARG A 331 -34.37 37.35 27.61
C ARG A 331 -35.64 38.01 27.07
N ALA A 332 -36.35 37.37 26.15
CA ALA A 332 -37.62 37.87 25.64
C ALA A 332 -38.66 38.01 26.76
N ARG A 333 -38.87 36.96 27.57
CA ARG A 333 -39.78 36.99 28.73
C ARG A 333 -39.44 38.08 29.75
N SER A 334 -38.16 38.26 30.05
CA SER A 334 -37.69 39.34 30.94
C SER A 334 -37.96 40.73 30.34
N GLN A 335 -37.69 40.92 29.05
CA GLN A 335 -37.95 42.18 28.36
C GLN A 335 -39.45 42.50 28.29
N ASP A 336 -40.30 41.50 28.05
CA ASP A 336 -41.76 41.65 28.02
C ASP A 336 -42.33 41.93 29.42
N SER A 337 -41.83 41.27 30.48
CA SER A 337 -42.20 41.60 31.88
C SER A 337 -41.86 43.05 32.21
N SER A 338 -40.60 43.46 31.98
CA SER A 338 -40.19 44.85 32.21
C SER A 338 -40.95 45.87 31.34
N ARG A 339 -41.44 45.47 30.16
CA ARG A 339 -42.29 46.33 29.32
C ARG A 339 -43.71 46.43 29.88
N ALA A 340 -44.29 45.33 30.34
CA ALA A 340 -45.60 45.31 30.99
C ALA A 340 -45.58 46.11 32.31
N GLU A 341 -44.55 45.93 33.13
CA GLU A 341 -44.31 46.70 34.36
C GLU A 341 -44.22 48.20 34.08
N ARG A 342 -43.41 48.63 33.08
CA ARG A 342 -43.34 50.04 32.67
C ARG A 342 -44.69 50.57 32.21
N SER A 343 -45.40 49.83 31.36
CA SER A 343 -46.73 50.21 30.89
C SER A 343 -47.72 50.36 32.05
N LYS A 344 -47.64 49.50 33.08
CA LYS A 344 -48.52 49.58 34.25
C LYS A 344 -48.15 50.73 35.17
N VAL A 345 -46.86 51.05 35.32
CA VAL A 345 -46.40 52.25 36.04
C VAL A 345 -46.83 53.52 35.30
N GLU A 346 -46.71 53.56 33.97
CA GLU A 346 -47.17 54.69 33.15
C GLU A 346 -48.69 54.89 33.29
N GLU A 347 -49.49 53.82 33.20
CA GLU A 347 -50.94 53.86 33.43
C GLU A 347 -51.28 54.40 34.83
N LEU A 348 -50.75 53.77 35.89
CA LEU A 348 -51.01 54.18 37.29
C LEU A 348 -50.55 55.61 37.58
N THR A 349 -49.44 56.06 37.01
CA THR A 349 -49.00 57.46 37.19
C THR A 349 -49.87 58.45 36.43
N SER A 350 -50.50 58.05 35.31
CA SER A 350 -51.47 58.88 34.60
C SER A 350 -52.80 59.00 35.36
N GLU A 351 -53.29 57.89 35.91
CA GLU A 351 -54.49 57.83 36.75
C GLU A 351 -54.30 58.62 38.05
N ASN A 352 -53.17 58.43 38.74
CA ASN A 352 -52.85 59.18 39.95
C ASN A 352 -52.79 60.70 39.69
N LYS A 353 -52.19 61.13 38.57
CA LYS A 353 -52.24 62.55 38.12
C LYS A 353 -53.67 63.03 37.86
N GLN A 354 -54.56 62.19 37.33
CA GLN A 354 -55.96 62.55 37.09
C GLN A 354 -56.76 62.66 38.40
N LEU A 355 -56.62 61.70 39.31
CA LEU A 355 -57.23 61.73 40.64
C LEU A 355 -56.76 62.95 41.45
N LEU A 356 -55.48 63.31 41.37
CA LEU A 356 -54.94 64.52 41.99
C LEU A 356 -55.57 65.82 41.42
N ARG A 357 -55.84 65.89 40.11
CA ARG A 357 -56.57 67.03 39.51
C ARG A 357 -58.00 67.11 40.04
N GLN A 358 -58.76 66.02 39.94
CA GLN A 358 -60.15 65.93 40.42
C GLN A 358 -60.25 66.29 41.92
N ARG A 359 -59.34 65.77 42.74
CA ARG A 359 -59.25 66.11 44.17
C ARG A 359 -58.98 67.61 44.38
N ASN A 360 -58.08 68.22 43.61
CA ASN A 360 -57.76 69.64 43.74
C ASN A 360 -58.89 70.55 43.23
N GLU A 361 -59.61 70.14 42.18
CA GLU A 361 -60.84 70.79 41.71
C GLU A 361 -61.93 70.75 42.78
N LEU A 362 -62.19 69.57 43.37
CA LEU A 362 -63.15 69.40 44.45
C LEU A 362 -62.79 70.20 45.70
N MET A 363 -61.52 70.19 46.13
CA MET A 363 -61.00 71.04 47.21
C MET A 363 -61.19 72.53 46.91
N THR A 364 -61.10 72.94 45.64
CA THR A 364 -61.32 74.33 45.22
C THR A 364 -62.81 74.68 45.24
N ALA A 365 -63.69 73.76 44.83
CA ALA A 365 -65.13 73.90 44.92
C ALA A 365 -65.59 74.06 46.39
N PHE A 366 -65.14 73.19 47.30
CA PHE A 366 -65.44 73.32 48.73
C PHE A 366 -64.95 74.64 49.33
N LYS A 367 -63.75 75.11 48.99
CA LYS A 367 -63.25 76.44 49.41
C LYS A 367 -64.12 77.58 48.91
N LYS A 368 -64.64 77.52 47.68
CA LYS A 368 -65.60 78.51 47.15
C LYS A 368 -66.94 78.43 47.88
N GLN A 369 -67.44 77.23 48.16
CA GLN A 369 -68.71 77.01 48.84
C GLN A 369 -68.69 77.48 50.30
N LEU A 370 -67.57 77.27 51.02
CA LEU A 370 -67.37 77.84 52.36
C LEU A 370 -67.44 79.37 52.35
N ARG A 371 -66.71 80.04 51.43
CA ARG A 371 -66.77 81.50 51.27
C ARG A 371 -68.18 81.99 50.93
N LEU A 372 -68.92 81.26 50.10
CA LEU A 372 -70.31 81.57 49.78
C LEU A 372 -71.22 81.47 51.02
N ILE A 373 -71.04 80.43 51.84
CA ILE A 373 -71.77 80.29 53.12
C ILE A 373 -71.48 81.48 54.05
N ASP A 374 -70.22 81.93 54.14
CA ASP A 374 -69.85 83.08 54.98
C ASP A 374 -70.47 84.41 54.49
N ILE A 375 -70.53 84.60 53.16
CA ILE A 375 -71.20 85.75 52.55
C ILE A 375 -72.71 85.69 52.80
N LEU A 376 -73.34 84.53 52.57
CA LEU A 376 -74.79 84.33 52.78
C LEU A 376 -75.19 84.50 54.25
N LYS A 377 -74.38 84.03 55.21
CA LYS A 377 -74.59 84.28 56.65
C LYS A 377 -74.55 85.77 56.98
N ARG A 378 -73.58 86.50 56.42
CA ARG A 378 -73.46 87.95 56.61
C ARG A 378 -74.63 88.70 55.98
N GLN A 379 -75.04 88.33 54.77
CA GLN A 379 -76.23 88.88 54.10
C GLN A 379 -77.51 88.61 54.90
N LYS A 380 -77.70 87.38 55.39
CA LYS A 380 -78.82 87.02 56.27
C LYS A 380 -78.86 87.93 57.51
N MET A 381 -77.73 88.09 58.20
CA MET A 381 -77.61 88.97 59.37
C MET A 381 -77.96 90.44 59.03
N HIS A 382 -77.51 90.97 57.90
CA HIS A 382 -77.88 92.33 57.45
C HIS A 382 -79.37 92.45 57.13
N ILE A 383 -79.98 91.44 56.51
CA ILE A 383 -81.43 91.42 56.21
C ILE A 383 -82.26 91.30 57.50
N GLU A 384 -81.84 90.48 58.46
CA GLU A 384 -82.51 90.35 59.77
C GLU A 384 -82.41 91.66 60.57
N ALA A 385 -81.25 92.31 60.57
CA ALA A 385 -81.08 93.64 61.16
C ALA A 385 -81.96 94.70 60.47
N ALA A 386 -82.03 94.71 59.14
CA ALA A 386 -82.88 95.64 58.38
C ALA A 386 -84.39 95.40 58.63
N LYS A 387 -84.82 94.15 58.78
CA LYS A 387 -86.21 93.81 59.15
C LYS A 387 -86.57 94.21 60.58
N LEU A 388 -85.64 94.07 61.52
CA LEU A 388 -85.82 94.56 62.88
C LEU A 388 -85.91 96.09 62.88
N LEU A 389 -85.07 96.76 62.08
CA LEU A 389 -85.12 98.21 61.90
C LEU A 389 -86.46 98.66 61.31
N SER A 390 -86.93 98.02 60.22
CA SER A 390 -88.21 98.37 59.59
C SER A 390 -89.39 98.12 60.53
N PHE A 391 -89.34 97.07 61.37
CA PHE A 391 -90.36 96.86 62.40
C PHE A 391 -90.34 97.98 63.45
N THR A 392 -89.16 98.44 63.89
CA THR A 392 -89.07 99.60 64.80
C THR A 392 -89.50 100.91 64.13
N GLU A 393 -89.26 101.09 62.83
CA GLU A 393 -89.74 102.23 62.04
C GLU A 393 -91.27 102.19 61.88
N GLU A 394 -91.86 101.03 61.57
CA GLU A 394 -93.31 100.84 61.48
C GLU A 394 -94.02 101.11 62.82
N GLU A 395 -93.49 100.60 63.93
CA GLU A 395 -94.01 100.88 65.26
C GLU A 395 -93.82 102.36 65.66
N PHE A 396 -92.74 103.02 65.18
CA PHE A 396 -92.51 104.45 65.40
C PHE A 396 -93.39 105.36 64.51
N VAL A 397 -93.74 104.95 63.28
CA VAL A 397 -94.71 105.68 62.45
C VAL A 397 -96.11 105.54 63.04
N LYS A 398 -96.50 104.32 63.45
CA LYS A 398 -97.70 104.13 64.29
C LYS A 398 -97.63 105.01 65.53
N ALA A 399 -96.45 105.17 66.15
CA ALA A 399 -96.24 106.04 67.31
C ALA A 399 -96.57 107.52 67.10
N LEU A 400 -96.54 107.99 65.84
CA LEU A 400 -96.89 109.36 65.48
C LEU A 400 -98.36 109.47 65.04
N ASP A 401 -98.87 108.46 64.33
CA ASP A 401 -100.22 108.48 63.77
C ASP A 401 -101.35 108.44 64.83
N TRP A 402 -101.11 107.99 66.08
CA TRP A 402 -102.14 108.07 67.14
C TRP A 402 -102.58 109.50 67.48
N GLN A 403 -101.81 110.53 67.12
CA GLN A 403 -102.19 111.92 67.38
C GLN A 403 -102.96 112.57 66.22
N THR A 404 -103.18 111.88 65.10
CA THR A 404 -103.80 112.45 63.89
C THR A 404 -105.16 111.89 63.49
N THR A 405 -105.63 110.79 64.10
CA THR A 405 -107.06 110.40 64.04
C THR A 405 -107.78 110.86 65.31
N THR A 406 -108.25 112.11 65.29
CA THR A 406 -109.25 112.66 66.22
C THR A 406 -110.57 112.89 65.47
#